data_AF-A0A7L2YY66-F1
#
_entry.id   AF-A0A7L2YY66-F1
#
_cell.length_a   1.000
_cell.length_b   1.000
_cell.length_c   1.000
_cell.angle_alpha   90.00
_cell.angle_beta   90.00
_cell.angle_gamma   90.00
#
_symmetry.space_group_name_H-M   'P 1'
#
loop_
_entity.id
_entity.type
_entity.pdbx_description
1 polymer ?
#
loop_
_entity_poly.entity_id
_entity_poly.type
_entity_poly.pdbx_seq_one_letter_code
_entity_poly.pdbx_strand_id
1 'polypeptide(L)' 'MSTPSTNVTLQLPEGFQTLLEGLVLAVLRTQPTDVVAFAAQHFEKLLEQREGSSADPVTQRAQQQD' A
#
# COMPACT_ATOMS: atom_id res chain seq x y z
N MET A 1 -41.20 7.34 4.81
CA MET A 1 -40.08 8.29 4.73
C MET A 1 -38.88 7.53 4.16
N SER A 2 -38.39 7.91 2.99
CA SER A 2 -37.28 7.23 2.31
C SER A 2 -35.96 7.79 2.81
N THR A 3 -35.15 7.00 3.52
CA THR A 3 -33.76 7.35 3.80
C THR A 3 -32.95 7.15 2.53
N PRO A 4 -32.16 8.13 2.07
CA PRO A 4 -31.25 7.92 0.96
C PRO A 4 -30.13 7.00 1.43
N SER A 5 -30.17 5.73 1.04
CA SER A 5 -29.00 4.86 1.13
C SER A 5 -27.95 5.43 0.18
N THR A 6 -27.05 6.26 0.70
CA THR A 6 -25.87 6.71 -0.03
C THR A 6 -25.13 5.47 -0.47
N ASN A 7 -25.19 5.17 -1.77
CA ASN A 7 -24.40 4.12 -2.40
C ASN A 7 -22.96 4.65 -2.42
N VAL A 8 -22.25 4.51 -1.30
CA VAL A 8 -20.81 4.72 -1.27
C VAL A 8 -20.24 3.46 -1.90
N THR A 9 -20.00 3.50 -3.22
CA THR A 9 -19.18 2.48 -3.87
C THR A 9 -17.80 2.54 -3.21
N LEU A 10 -17.56 1.67 -2.23
CA LEU A 10 -16.26 1.44 -1.60
C LEU A 10 -15.34 0.83 -2.67
N GLN A 11 -14.87 1.67 -3.58
CA GLN A 11 -13.87 1.30 -4.57
C GLN A 11 -12.50 1.47 -3.94
N LEU A 12 -11.72 0.41 -4.05
CA LEU A 12 -10.35 0.39 -3.57
C LEU A 12 -9.51 1.30 -4.47
N PRO A 13 -8.70 2.22 -3.91
CA PRO A 13 -7.81 3.04 -4.72
C PRO A 13 -6.86 2.19 -5.56
N GLU A 14 -6.57 2.64 -6.78
CA GLU A 14 -5.59 1.98 -7.62
C GLU A 14 -4.23 1.91 -6.91
N GLY A 15 -3.55 0.76 -7.02
CA GLY A 15 -2.28 0.51 -6.34
C GLY A 15 -2.37 0.13 -4.86
N PHE A 16 -3.55 0.15 -4.23
CA PHE A 16 -3.68 -0.28 -2.83
C PHE A 16 -3.38 -1.77 -2.62
N GLN A 17 -3.84 -2.64 -3.53
CA GLN A 17 -3.49 -4.07 -3.48
C GLN A 17 -1.98 -4.28 -3.61
N THR A 18 -1.35 -3.65 -4.60
CA THR A 18 0.11 -3.69 -4.81
C THR A 18 0.89 -3.20 -3.59
N LEU A 19 0.39 -2.16 -2.92
CA LEU A 19 0.98 -1.65 -1.68
C LEU A 19 0.93 -2.69 -0.55
N LEU A 20 -0.21 -3.34 -0.36
CA LEU A 20 -0.37 -4.38 0.66
C LEU A 20 0.44 -5.64 0.33
N GLU A 21 0.49 -6.05 -0.94
CA GLU A 21 1.33 -7.18 -1.37
C GLU A 21 2.81 -6.93 -1.08
N GLY A 22 3.29 -5.70 -1.32
CA GLY A 22 4.66 -5.30 -0.97
C GLY A 22 4.96 -5.46 0.52
N LEU A 23 4.03 -5.06 1.39
CA LEU A 23 4.15 -5.25 2.84
C LEU A 23 4.15 -6.74 3.21
N VAL A 24 3.18 -7.51 2.72
CA VAL A 24 3.02 -8.94 3.05
C VAL A 24 4.28 -9.72 2.64
N LEU A 25 4.80 -9.48 1.43
CA LEU A 25 6.05 -10.12 0.98
C LEU A 25 7.24 -9.73 1.86
N ALA A 26 7.32 -8.47 2.29
CA ALA A 26 8.37 -8.00 3.18
C ALA A 26 8.30 -8.68 4.56
N VAL A 27 7.09 -8.85 5.12
CA VAL A 27 6.84 -9.58 6.37
C VAL A 27 7.21 -11.05 6.23
N LEU A 28 6.78 -11.74 5.17
CA LEU A 28 7.12 -13.15 4.93
C LEU A 28 8.63 -13.38 4.82
N ARG A 29 9.35 -12.41 4.22
CA ARG A 29 10.82 -12.49 4.06
C ARG A 29 11.57 -12.24 5.36
N THR A 30 11.13 -11.29 6.19
CA THR A 30 11.86 -10.88 7.40
C THR A 30 11.39 -11.57 8.67
N GLN A 31 10.20 -12.18 8.67
CA GLN A 31 9.55 -12.79 9.84
C GLN A 31 9.75 -11.96 11.13
N PRO A 32 9.30 -10.69 11.13
CA PRO A 32 9.45 -9.83 12.30
C PRO A 32 8.59 -10.32 13.46
N THR A 33 9.09 -10.16 14.69
CA THR A 33 8.32 -10.45 15.90
C THR A 33 7.17 -9.46 16.10
N ASP A 34 7.38 -8.21 15.69
CA ASP A 34 6.36 -7.14 15.71
C ASP A 34 6.03 -6.70 14.29
N VAL A 35 4.89 -7.19 13.79
CA VAL A 35 4.40 -6.89 12.44
C VAL A 35 3.95 -5.43 12.31
N VAL A 36 3.40 -4.84 13.37
CA VAL A 36 2.86 -3.47 13.33
C VAL A 36 4.00 -2.45 13.27
N ALA A 37 5.01 -2.61 14.13
CA ALA A 37 6.21 -1.78 14.09
C ALA A 37 6.94 -1.92 12.75
N PHE A 38 7.05 -3.15 12.23
CA PHE A 38 7.66 -3.39 10.92
C PHE A 38 6.88 -2.70 9.79
N ALA A 39 5.54 -2.76 9.80
CA ALA A 39 4.72 -2.12 8.80
C ALA A 39 4.87 -0.59 8.80
N ALA A 40 4.92 0.03 9.98
CA ALA A 40 5.15 1.47 10.11
C ALA A 40 6.50 1.86 9.48
N GLN A 41 7.59 1.15 9.82
CA GLN A 41 8.90 1.39 9.23
C GLN A 41 8.94 1.12 7.72
N HIS A 42 8.22 0.11 7.24
CA HIS A 42 8.13 -0.21 5.82
C HIS A 42 7.48 0.92 5.03
N PHE A 43 6.37 1.47 5.53
CA PHE A 43 5.67 2.58 4.87
C PHE A 43 6.43 3.90 4.97
N GLU A 44 7.11 4.17 6.09
CA GLU A 44 7.99 5.33 6.23
C GLU A 44 9.09 5.31 5.17
N LYS A 45 9.77 4.17 5.00
CA LYS A 45 10.78 3.99 3.95
C LYS A 45 10.22 4.17 2.53
N LEU A 46 8.99 3.72 2.27
CA LEU A 46 8.34 3.91 0.97
C LEU A 46 7.99 5.40 0.72
N LEU A 47 7.64 6.13 1.78
CA LEU A 47 7.37 7.57 1.71
C LEU A 47 8.66 8.35 1.42
N GLU A 48 9.73 8.06 2.15
CA GLU A 48 11.06 8.66 1.91
C GLU A 48 11.55 8.40 0.48
N GLN A 49 11.32 7.19 -0.06
CA GLN A 49 11.65 6.87 -1.45
C GLN A 49 10.85 7.70 -2.45
N ARG A 50 9.58 7.98 -2.17
CA ARG A 50 8.73 8.84 -3.00
C ARG A 50 9.15 10.31 -2.91
N GLU A 51 9.61 10.77 -1.77
CA GLU A 51 10.07 12.14 -1.60
C GLU A 51 11.48 12.35 -2.20
N GLY A 52 12.34 11.33 -2.11
CA GLY A 52 13.69 11.35 -2.67
C GLY A 52 13.77 11.03 -4.17
N SER A 53 12.78 10.33 -4.72
CA SER A 53 12.65 10.00 -6.14
C SER A 53 11.33 10.57 -6.63
N SER A 54 11.36 11.51 -7.60
CA SER A 54 10.15 12.15 -8.17
C SER A 54 9.17 11.18 -8.87
N ALA A 55 9.38 9.86 -8.75
CA ALA A 55 8.55 8.80 -9.31
C ALA A 55 7.95 7.95 -8.19
N ASP A 56 6.64 7.77 -8.20
CA ASP A 56 5.90 6.95 -7.25
C ASP A 56 6.33 5.47 -7.31
N PRO A 57 6.91 4.91 -6.23
CA PRO A 57 7.38 3.52 -6.22
C PRO A 57 6.24 2.49 -6.33
N VAL A 58 5.01 2.89 -5.98
CA VAL A 58 3.80 2.06 -6.12
C VAL A 58 3.40 1.94 -7.60
N THR A 59 3.43 3.05 -8.32
CA THR A 59 3.14 3.10 -9.76
C THR A 59 4.19 2.34 -10.56
N GLN A 60 5.47 2.44 -10.17
CA GLN A 60 6.56 1.72 -10.84
C GLN A 60 6.47 0.19 -10.69
N ARG A 61 5.92 -0.31 -9.56
CA ARG A 61 5.67 -1.75 -9.38
C ARG A 61 4.46 -2.23 -10.17
N ALA A 62 3.40 -1.43 -10.22
CA ALA A 62 2.23 -1.72 -11.05
C ALA A 62 2.59 -1.80 -12.55
N GLN A 63 3.55 -0.99 -13.02
CA GLN A 63 4.01 -0.99 -14.42
C GLN A 63 4.97 -2.15 -14.79
N GLN A 64 5.57 -2.84 -13.82
CA GLN A 64 6.49 -3.97 -14.07
C GLN A 64 5.78 -5.33 -14.15
N GLN A 65 4.46 -5.36 -13.95
CA GLN A 65 3.62 -6.54 -14.09
C GLN A 65 2.78 -6.42 -15.38
N ASP A 66 3.43 -6.46 -16.54
CA ASP A 66 2.81 -6.75 -17.85
C ASP A 66 3.54 -7.93 -18.50
#